data_AF-A0A1F4W372-F1
#
_entry.id   AF-A0A1F4W372-F1
#
_cell.length_a   1.000
_cell.length_b   1.000
_cell.length_c   1.000
_cell.angle_alpha   90.00
_cell.angle_beta   90.00
_cell.angle_gamma   90.00
#
_symmetry.space_group_name_H-M   'P 1'
#
loop_
_entity.id
_entity.type
_entity.pdbx_description
1 polymer ?
#
loop_
_entity_poly.entity_id
_entity_poly.type
_entity_poly.pdbx_seq_one_letter_code
_entity_poly.pdbx_strand_id
1 'polypeptide(L)'
;MMRTKVIVGVIAWIVVFSAGVLAFTQPDEMSGTDIFKQTNYSRRFFIETKGVAFSAGSPYLFILRNSMTGEILHDENAPAPFGWQHKEYFGVSLENMPKGEWLIEMGRNVSLEFISTDSLELAFKLTSEALMLRVFAAFLLASGFAGFLLKIMLRN
;
A
#
# COMPACT_ATOMS: atom_id res chain seq x y z
N MET A 1 -7.65 43.42 -10.11
CA MET A 1 -7.55 42.29 -11.07
C MET A 1 -6.51 41.23 -10.66
N MET A 2 -5.30 41.62 -10.22
CA MET A 2 -4.23 40.69 -9.78
C MET A 2 -4.60 39.83 -8.55
N ARG A 3 -5.25 40.42 -7.52
CA ARG A 3 -5.72 39.69 -6.32
C ARG A 3 -6.72 38.57 -6.64
N THR A 4 -7.63 38.80 -7.58
CA THR A 4 -8.66 37.82 -7.96
C THR A 4 -8.05 36.59 -8.65
N LYS A 5 -7.04 36.78 -9.52
CA LYS A 5 -6.33 35.67 -10.18
C LYS A 5 -5.54 34.82 -9.19
N VAL A 6 -4.90 35.44 -8.20
CA VAL A 6 -4.18 34.75 -7.13
C VAL A 6 -5.13 33.91 -6.28
N ILE A 7 -6.27 34.47 -5.86
CA ILE A 7 -7.28 33.74 -5.08
C ILE A 7 -7.82 32.52 -5.84
N VAL A 8 -8.17 32.69 -7.12
CA VAL A 8 -8.65 31.59 -7.97
C VAL A 8 -7.59 30.51 -8.14
N GLY A 9 -6.31 30.88 -8.33
CA GLY A 9 -5.21 29.94 -8.43
C GLY A 9 -5.00 29.13 -7.14
N VAL A 10 -5.10 29.76 -5.97
CA VAL A 10 -5.01 29.09 -4.66
C VAL A 10 -6.16 28.11 -4.46
N ILE A 11 -7.40 28.50 -4.80
CA ILE A 11 -8.58 27.63 -4.66
C ILE A 11 -8.45 26.41 -5.60
N ALA A 12 -8.08 26.62 -6.86
CA ALA A 12 -7.88 25.53 -7.80
C ALA A 12 -6.80 24.55 -7.31
N TRP A 13 -5.71 25.05 -6.73
CA TRP A 13 -4.66 24.23 -6.16
C TRP A 13 -5.14 23.40 -4.95
N ILE A 14 -5.92 24.00 -4.04
CA ILE A 14 -6.50 23.28 -2.88
C ILE A 14 -7.41 22.15 -3.35
N VAL A 15 -8.26 22.38 -4.36
CA VAL A 15 -9.17 21.35 -4.88
C VAL A 15 -8.40 20.20 -5.50
N VAL A 16 -7.41 20.48 -6.35
CA VAL A 16 -6.58 19.46 -6.99
C VAL A 16 -5.76 18.69 -5.97
N PHE A 17 -5.17 19.38 -4.98
CA PHE A 17 -4.40 18.75 -3.91
C PHE A 17 -5.29 17.84 -3.07
N SER A 18 -6.48 18.29 -2.68
CA SER A 18 -7.42 17.51 -1.86
C SER A 18 -7.90 16.25 -2.59
N ALA A 19 -8.22 16.37 -3.89
CA ALA A 19 -8.58 15.23 -4.72
C ALA A 19 -7.42 14.22 -4.85
N GLY A 20 -6.19 14.72 -5.02
CA GLY A 20 -5.00 13.88 -5.05
C GLY A 20 -4.76 13.13 -3.73
N VAL A 21 -4.90 13.82 -2.60
CA VAL A 21 -4.80 13.20 -1.26
C VAL A 21 -5.85 12.11 -1.08
N LEU A 22 -7.10 12.35 -1.48
CA LEU A 22 -8.18 11.36 -1.41
C LEU A 22 -7.85 10.09 -2.22
N ALA A 23 -7.29 10.23 -3.42
CA ALA A 23 -6.88 9.08 -4.23
C ALA A 23 -5.83 8.20 -3.54
N PHE A 24 -4.95 8.77 -2.69
CA PHE A 24 -3.97 8.00 -1.92
C PHE A 24 -4.57 7.24 -0.72
N THR A 25 -5.77 7.61 -0.28
CA THR A 25 -6.45 6.97 0.87
C THR A 25 -7.32 5.78 0.48
N GLN A 26 -7.66 5.65 -0.80
CA GLN A 26 -8.51 4.57 -1.27
C GLN A 26 -7.79 3.22 -1.15
N PRO A 27 -8.49 2.17 -0.69
CA PRO A 27 -7.94 0.82 -0.70
C PRO A 27 -7.66 0.38 -2.14
N ASP A 28 -6.61 -0.43 -2.32
CA ASP A 28 -6.48 -1.20 -3.55
C ASP A 28 -7.42 -2.40 -3.44
N GLU A 29 -8.55 -2.35 -4.16
CA GLU A 29 -9.53 -3.43 -4.21
C GLU A 29 -9.19 -4.41 -5.33
N MET A 30 -9.26 -5.71 -5.04
CA MET A 30 -8.94 -6.79 -5.96
C MET A 30 -9.96 -7.92 -5.76
N SER A 31 -10.39 -8.55 -6.84
CA SER A 31 -11.27 -9.72 -6.77
C SER A 31 -10.89 -10.79 -7.78
N GLY A 32 -11.18 -12.04 -7.42
CA GLY A 32 -10.86 -13.21 -8.24
C GLY A 32 -10.52 -14.44 -7.40
N THR A 33 -10.26 -15.55 -8.07
CA THR A 33 -9.85 -16.82 -7.44
C THR A 33 -8.35 -16.93 -7.21
N ASP A 34 -7.57 -16.11 -7.92
CA ASP A 34 -6.12 -16.01 -7.82
C ASP A 34 -5.77 -14.50 -7.82
N ILE A 35 -5.26 -14.02 -6.70
CA ILE A 35 -4.93 -12.61 -6.49
C ILE A 35 -3.46 -12.50 -6.12
N PHE A 36 -2.71 -11.77 -6.95
CA PHE A 36 -1.31 -11.43 -6.70
C PHE A 36 -1.13 -9.95 -6.39
N LYS A 37 -0.42 -9.63 -5.31
CA LYS A 37 -0.10 -8.25 -4.91
C LYS A 37 1.35 -8.11 -4.47
N GLN A 38 2.07 -7.18 -5.10
CA GLN A 38 3.37 -6.73 -4.64
C GLN A 38 3.25 -5.43 -3.84
N THR A 39 3.97 -5.31 -2.73
CA THR A 39 3.99 -4.09 -1.89
C THR A 39 5.38 -3.77 -1.37
N ASN A 40 5.61 -2.49 -1.14
CA ASN A 40 6.84 -1.93 -0.54
C ASN A 40 6.56 -1.21 0.79
N TYR A 41 5.33 -1.30 1.28
CA TYR A 41 4.83 -0.56 2.43
C TYR A 41 4.00 -1.48 3.31
N SER A 42 3.96 -1.17 4.60
CA SER A 42 3.07 -1.82 5.55
C SER A 42 1.61 -1.64 5.14
N ARG A 43 0.89 -2.76 5.07
CA ARG A 43 -0.49 -2.81 4.56
C ARG A 43 -1.34 -3.72 5.41
N ARG A 44 -2.62 -3.40 5.48
CA ARG A 44 -3.67 -4.25 6.04
C ARG A 44 -4.52 -4.82 4.94
N PHE A 45 -4.97 -6.06 5.13
CA PHE A 45 -5.97 -6.71 4.30
C PHE A 45 -6.86 -7.59 5.18
N PHE A 46 -8.07 -7.88 4.71
CA PHE A 46 -9.03 -8.68 5.44
C PHE A 46 -9.39 -9.93 4.65
N ILE A 47 -9.39 -11.08 5.31
CA ILE A 47 -9.81 -12.37 4.75
C ILE A 47 -11.17 -12.74 5.32
N GLU A 48 -12.19 -12.74 4.47
CA GLU A 48 -13.55 -13.13 4.84
C GLU A 48 -13.90 -14.57 4.44
N THR A 49 -13.28 -15.08 3.37
CA THR A 49 -13.56 -16.42 2.82
C THR A 49 -12.75 -17.50 3.56
N LYS A 50 -13.28 -18.73 3.66
CA LYS A 50 -12.51 -19.89 4.16
C LYS A 50 -11.80 -20.57 2.99
N GLY A 51 -10.78 -21.39 3.26
CA GLY A 51 -10.12 -22.16 2.20
C GLY A 51 -9.31 -21.27 1.26
N VAL A 52 -8.60 -20.29 1.84
CA VAL A 52 -7.69 -19.43 1.10
C VAL A 52 -6.28 -19.96 1.31
N ALA A 53 -5.67 -20.51 0.27
CA ALA A 53 -4.25 -20.76 0.25
C ALA A 53 -3.53 -19.41 0.08
N PHE A 54 -2.54 -19.16 0.92
CA PHE A 54 -1.84 -17.89 1.01
C PHE A 54 -0.34 -18.14 0.97
N SER A 55 0.35 -17.40 0.11
CA SER A 55 1.81 -17.37 0.07
C SER A 55 2.29 -15.92 0.12
N ALA A 56 3.37 -15.68 0.86
CA ALA A 56 4.06 -14.40 0.85
C ALA A 56 5.56 -14.58 0.93
N GLY A 57 6.30 -13.69 0.27
CA GLY A 57 7.76 -13.76 0.22
C GLY A 57 8.40 -12.41 0.00
N SER A 58 9.58 -12.21 0.62
CA SER A 58 10.41 -11.03 0.43
C SER A 58 11.89 -11.32 0.64
N PRO A 59 12.79 -10.67 -0.13
CA PRO A 59 14.23 -10.73 0.15
C PRO A 59 14.61 -9.97 1.44
N TYR A 60 13.68 -9.26 2.07
CA TYR A 60 13.86 -8.55 3.33
C TYR A 60 12.92 -9.12 4.40
N LEU A 61 13.29 -8.95 5.66
CA LEU A 61 12.42 -9.32 6.78
C LEU A 61 11.08 -8.58 6.67
N PHE A 62 9.99 -9.31 6.82
CA PHE A 62 8.66 -8.76 7.05
C PHE A 62 7.97 -9.56 8.16
N ILE A 63 6.99 -8.93 8.79
CA ILE A 63 6.16 -9.57 9.82
C ILE A 63 4.74 -9.61 9.28
N LEU A 64 4.11 -10.78 9.32
CA LEU A 64 2.67 -10.91 9.09
C LEU A 64 1.98 -11.13 10.42
N ARG A 65 1.13 -10.20 10.83
CA ARG A 65 0.47 -10.20 12.13
C ARG A 65 -1.04 -10.12 11.96
N ASN A 66 -1.79 -10.95 12.67
CA ASN A 66 -3.22 -10.75 12.82
C ASN A 66 -3.47 -9.49 13.67
N SER A 67 -4.16 -8.49 13.12
CA SER A 67 -4.38 -7.21 13.79
C SER A 67 -5.23 -7.33 15.05
N MET A 68 -6.08 -8.34 15.15
CA MET A 68 -7.04 -8.50 16.26
C MET A 68 -6.48 -9.35 17.39
N THR A 69 -5.83 -10.46 17.07
CA THR A 69 -5.29 -11.40 18.07
C THR A 69 -3.84 -11.10 18.43
N GLY A 70 -3.13 -10.33 17.59
CA GLY A 70 -1.70 -10.11 17.72
C GLY A 70 -0.85 -11.31 17.35
N GLU A 71 -1.47 -12.42 16.92
CA GLU A 71 -0.81 -13.61 16.41
C GLU A 71 0.14 -13.22 15.27
N ILE A 72 1.38 -13.66 15.38
CA ILE A 72 2.39 -13.41 14.36
C ILE A 72 2.57 -14.72 13.60
N LEU A 73 2.27 -14.67 12.31
CA LEU A 73 2.72 -15.66 11.37
C LEU A 73 4.12 -15.26 10.92
N HIS A 74 5.10 -15.83 11.60
CA HIS A 74 6.46 -15.95 11.11
C HIS A 74 6.68 -17.43 10.82
N ASP A 75 7.42 -17.78 9.77
CA ASP A 75 8.77 -18.33 9.91
C ASP A 75 9.25 -19.09 8.65
N GLU A 76 10.55 -19.37 8.68
CA GLU A 76 11.43 -20.15 7.80
C GLU A 76 12.09 -19.38 6.66
N ASN A 77 13.43 -19.29 6.74
CA ASN A 77 14.27 -19.00 5.59
C ASN A 77 13.95 -20.06 4.53
N ALA A 78 13.26 -19.64 3.47
CA ALA A 78 12.89 -20.53 2.39
C ALA A 78 13.89 -20.39 1.23
N PRO A 79 14.22 -21.49 0.53
CA PRO A 79 15.11 -21.45 -0.63
C PRO A 79 14.43 -20.74 -1.80
N ALA A 80 15.14 -19.76 -2.38
CA ALA A 80 14.71 -18.86 -3.46
C ALA A 80 13.77 -19.52 -4.50
N PRO A 81 12.65 -18.89 -4.91
CA PRO A 81 11.89 -19.39 -6.04
C PRO A 81 12.74 -19.31 -7.30
N PHE A 82 12.50 -20.20 -8.26
CA PHE A 82 13.27 -20.26 -9.50
C PHE A 82 13.28 -18.90 -10.21
N GLY A 83 14.48 -18.36 -10.49
CA GLY A 83 14.67 -17.06 -11.15
C GLY A 83 14.98 -15.88 -10.23
N TRP A 84 14.96 -16.06 -8.90
CA TRP A 84 15.35 -15.02 -7.94
C TRP A 84 16.84 -15.07 -7.62
N GLN A 85 17.50 -13.91 -7.54
CA GLN A 85 18.95 -13.82 -7.30
C GLN A 85 19.36 -13.94 -5.81
N HIS A 86 18.42 -13.84 -4.87
CA HIS A 86 18.71 -13.90 -3.44
C HIS A 86 18.75 -15.35 -2.97
N LYS A 87 19.75 -15.74 -2.17
CA LYS A 87 19.97 -17.14 -1.74
C LYS A 87 18.92 -17.65 -0.74
N GLU A 88 18.36 -16.75 0.07
CA GLU A 88 17.33 -17.01 1.07
C GLU A 88 16.33 -15.86 1.04
N TYR A 89 15.06 -16.14 1.28
CA TYR A 89 14.03 -15.14 1.49
C TYR A 89 13.24 -15.45 2.76
N PHE A 90 12.66 -14.41 3.32
CA PHE A 90 11.66 -14.55 4.38
C PHE A 90 10.36 -14.91 3.68
N GLY A 91 9.71 -15.97 4.13
CA GLY A 91 8.47 -16.46 3.54
C GLY A 91 7.45 -16.83 4.59
N VAL A 92 6.20 -16.92 4.16
CA VAL A 92 5.14 -17.63 4.88
C VAL A 92 4.23 -18.26 3.84
N SER A 93 3.84 -19.50 4.08
CA SER A 93 2.89 -20.22 3.24
C SER A 93 1.90 -20.97 4.11
N LEU A 94 0.61 -20.82 3.83
CA LEU A 94 -0.48 -21.48 4.52
C LEU A 94 -1.46 -22.03 3.51
N GLU A 95 -1.77 -23.32 3.61
CA GLU A 95 -2.85 -23.92 2.79
C GLU A 95 -4.23 -23.35 3.15
N ASN A 96 -4.40 -22.91 4.40
CA ASN A 96 -5.65 -22.38 4.91
C ASN A 96 -5.39 -21.16 5.80
N MET A 97 -5.42 -19.98 5.20
CA MET A 97 -5.30 -18.72 5.92
C MET A 97 -6.53 -18.47 6.81
N PRO A 98 -6.35 -18.20 8.12
CA PRO A 98 -7.46 -17.89 8.99
C PRO A 98 -8.17 -16.59 8.60
N LYS A 99 -9.49 -16.57 8.78
CA LYS A 99 -10.28 -15.34 8.63
C LYS A 99 -9.80 -14.27 9.60
N GLY A 100 -9.80 -13.02 9.16
CA GLY A 100 -9.45 -11.89 10.00
C GLY A 100 -8.73 -10.77 9.26
N GLU A 101 -8.41 -9.72 10.01
CA GLU A 101 -7.55 -8.64 9.52
C GLU A 101 -6.09 -9.01 9.75
N TRP A 102 -5.30 -8.88 8.70
CA TRP A 102 -3.88 -9.17 8.70
C TRP A 102 -3.11 -7.91 8.32
N LEU A 103 -2.01 -7.70 9.03
CA LEU A 103 -1.09 -6.58 8.89
C LEU A 103 0.27 -7.10 8.46
N ILE A 104 0.79 -6.54 7.37
CA ILE A 104 2.18 -6.70 6.98
C ILE A 104 2.96 -5.53 7.56
N GLU A 105 3.93 -5.80 8.42
CA GLU A 105 4.87 -4.82 8.97
C GLU A 105 6.25 -4.99 8.31
N MET A 106 6.97 -3.88 8.14
CA MET A 106 8.36 -3.87 7.63
C MET A 106 8.53 -4.47 6.21
N GLY A 107 7.45 -4.56 5.43
CA GLY A 107 7.46 -5.21 4.12
C GLY A 107 8.08 -4.38 2.99
N ARG A 108 9.38 -4.52 2.75
CA ARG A 108 10.01 -4.07 1.50
C ARG A 108 9.95 -5.20 0.48
N ASN A 109 9.49 -4.91 -0.75
CA ASN A 109 9.44 -5.88 -1.84
C ASN A 109 8.76 -7.21 -1.46
N VAL A 110 7.61 -7.12 -0.77
CA VAL A 110 6.81 -8.29 -0.37
C VAL A 110 5.85 -8.62 -1.50
N SER A 111 5.91 -9.86 -1.98
CA SER A 111 4.90 -10.45 -2.85
C SER A 111 3.91 -11.23 -2.01
N LEU A 112 2.63 -11.11 -2.33
CA LEU A 112 1.51 -11.78 -1.70
C LEU A 112 0.70 -12.48 -2.79
N GLU A 113 0.29 -13.71 -2.54
CA GLU A 113 -0.51 -14.52 -3.43
C GLU A 113 -1.63 -15.18 -2.62
N PHE A 114 -2.85 -15.11 -3.15
CA PHE A 114 -4.05 -15.66 -2.53
C PHE A 114 -4.76 -16.52 -3.58
N ILE A 115 -4.94 -17.79 -3.27
CA ILE A 115 -5.59 -18.77 -4.15
C ILE A 115 -6.79 -19.35 -3.40
N SER A 116 -7.95 -19.35 -4.04
CA SER A 116 -9.15 -19.97 -3.52
C SER A 116 -10.00 -20.58 -4.63
N THR A 117 -10.82 -21.57 -4.30
CA THR A 117 -11.79 -22.15 -5.22
C THR A 117 -12.95 -21.19 -5.51
N ASP A 118 -13.28 -20.35 -4.55
CA ASP A 118 -14.34 -19.34 -4.66
C ASP A 118 -13.73 -17.96 -4.96
N SER A 119 -14.54 -17.04 -5.48
CA SER A 119 -14.09 -15.67 -5.70
C SER A 119 -13.77 -15.00 -4.36
N LEU A 120 -12.56 -14.43 -4.26
CA LEU A 120 -12.11 -13.59 -3.16
C LEU A 120 -12.39 -12.12 -3.48
N GLU A 121 -12.62 -11.34 -2.44
CA GLU A 121 -12.64 -9.88 -2.49
C GLU A 121 -11.68 -9.37 -1.43
N LEU A 122 -10.60 -8.70 -1.86
CA LEU A 122 -9.53 -8.23 -1.01
C LEU A 122 -9.39 -6.71 -1.15
N ALA A 123 -9.39 -6.01 -0.02
CA ALA A 123 -9.13 -4.59 0.06
C ALA A 123 -7.82 -4.34 0.82
N PHE A 124 -6.78 -3.88 0.10
CA PHE A 124 -5.49 -3.56 0.70
C PHE A 124 -5.42 -2.10 1.11
N LYS A 125 -5.39 -1.85 2.42
CA LYS A 125 -5.32 -0.52 3.00
C LYS A 125 -3.90 -0.20 3.45
N LEU A 126 -3.45 1.03 3.19
CA LEU A 126 -2.22 1.54 3.79
C LEU A 126 -2.43 1.72 5.30
N THR A 127 -1.38 1.46 6.07
CA THR A 127 -1.34 1.88 7.48
C THR A 127 -1.31 3.41 7.57
N SER A 128 -1.74 3.99 8.70
CA SER A 128 -1.71 5.44 8.94
C SER A 128 -0.31 6.03 8.74
N GLU A 129 0.73 5.33 9.18
CA GLU A 129 2.13 5.75 9.01
C GLU A 129 2.54 5.78 7.53
N ALA A 130 2.27 4.70 6.79
CA ALA A 130 2.57 4.63 5.36
C ALA A 130 1.76 5.66 4.55
N LEU A 131 0.51 5.92 4.95
CA LEU A 131 -0.34 6.94 4.37
C LEU A 131 0.22 8.35 4.64
N MET A 132 0.60 8.65 5.88
CA MET A 132 1.18 9.95 6.24
C MET A 132 2.45 10.23 5.44
N LEU A 133 3.33 9.24 5.26
CA LEU A 133 4.53 9.40 4.44
C LEU A 133 4.20 9.77 2.99
N ARG A 134 3.19 9.13 2.39
CA ARG A 134 2.75 9.45 1.02
C ARG A 134 2.12 10.83 0.91
N VAL A 135 1.24 11.17 1.84
CA VAL A 135 0.59 12.50 1.88
C VAL A 135 1.63 13.59 2.07
N PHE A 136 2.62 13.38 2.94
CA PHE A 136 3.71 14.31 3.15
C PHE A 136 4.58 14.48 1.90
N ALA A 137 4.96 13.38 1.24
CA ALA A 137 5.70 13.44 -0.03
C ALA A 137 4.91 14.19 -1.12
N ALA A 138 3.60 13.93 -1.24
CA ALA A 138 2.72 14.66 -2.16
C ALA A 138 2.64 16.15 -1.81
N PHE A 139 2.59 16.50 -0.52
CA PHE A 139 2.62 17.89 -0.06
C PHE A 139 3.93 18.61 -0.42
N LEU A 140 5.08 17.95 -0.26
CA LEU A 140 6.38 18.51 -0.65
C LEU A 140 6.46 18.78 -2.17
N LEU A 141 5.98 17.85 -2.99
CA LEU A 141 5.92 18.03 -4.44
C LEU A 141 4.98 19.17 -4.83
N ALA A 142 3.80 19.23 -4.21
CA ALA A 142 2.81 20.25 -4.50
C ALA A 142 3.25 21.65 -4.05
N SER A 143 3.93 21.78 -2.92
CA SER A 143 4.45 23.07 -2.41
C SER A 143 5.61 23.61 -3.25
N GLY A 144 6.50 22.75 -3.75
CA GLY A 144 7.50 23.13 -4.74
C GLY A 144 6.87 23.68 -6.03
N PHE A 145 5.79 23.04 -6.51
CA PHE A 145 5.05 23.49 -7.68
C PHE A 145 4.29 24.81 -7.43
N ALA A 146 3.70 25.00 -6.25
CA ALA A 146 3.03 26.24 -5.87
C ALA A 146 4.01 27.43 -5.83
N GLY A 147 5.22 27.23 -5.29
CA GLY A 147 6.28 28.25 -5.31
C GLY A 147 6.72 28.64 -6.73
N PHE A 148 6.78 27.67 -7.64
CA PHE A 148 7.07 27.92 -9.05
C PHE A 148 5.96 28.72 -9.75
N LEU A 149 4.69 28.36 -9.55
CA LEU A 149 3.54 29.09 -10.11
C LEU A 149 3.47 30.53 -9.59
N LEU A 150 3.69 30.74 -8.29
CA LEU A 150 3.70 32.07 -7.69
C LEU A 150 4.80 32.95 -8.31
N LYS A 151 5.98 32.36 -8.56
CA LYS A 151 7.10 33.06 -9.21
C LYS A 151 6.79 33.45 -10.66
N ILE A 152 6.05 32.64 -11.41
CA ILE A 152 5.58 32.97 -12.76
C ILE A 152 4.51 34.08 -12.69
N MET A 153 3.55 33.97 -11.78
CA MET A 153 2.45 34.94 -11.65
C MET A 153 2.90 36.31 -11.14
N LEU A 154 4.02 36.39 -10.41
CA LEU A 154 4.62 37.65 -9.95
C LEU A 154 5.59 38.28 -10.96
N ARG A 155 5.99 37.54 -12.01
CA ARG A 155 6.90 38.03 -13.06
C ARG A 155 6.16 38.72 -14.23
N ASN A 156 4.84 38.56 -14.32
CA ASN A 156 3.93 39.16 -15.30
C ASN A 156 2.96 40.12 -14.60
#